data_AF-A0A3S4MGL4-F1
#
_entry.id   AF-A0A3S4MGL4-F1
#
_cell.length_a   1.000
_cell.length_b   1.000
_cell.length_c   1.000
_cell.angle_alpha   90.00
_cell.angle_beta   90.00
_cell.angle_gamma   90.00
#
_symmetry.space_group_name_H-M   'P 1'
#
loop_
_entity.id
_entity.type
_entity.pdbx_description
1 polymer ?
#
loop_
_entity_poly.entity_id
_entity_poly.type
_entity_poly.pdbx_seq_one_letter_code
_entity_poly.pdbx_strand_id
1 'polypeptide(L)' 'MGHDSSKFRITESVFRFGADVRTGDDPREAQLRMIRDGEAMAVESRLQLNDESDEPQPGPDNAEDEQE' A
#
# COMPACT_ATOMS: atom_id res chain seq x y z
N MET A 1 -12.44 -30.15 16.41
CA MET A 1 -12.67 -30.19 14.96
C MET A 1 -11.79 -29.11 14.34
N GLY A 2 -10.63 -29.49 13.77
CA GLY A 2 -9.71 -28.53 13.15
C GLY A 2 -10.25 -28.04 11.82
N HIS A 3 -10.19 -26.74 11.58
CA HIS A 3 -10.58 -26.15 10.30
C HIS A 3 -9.48 -26.43 9.26
N ASP A 4 -9.81 -27.12 8.18
CA ASP A 4 -8.88 -27.42 7.08
C ASP A 4 -8.64 -26.16 6.26
N SER A 5 -7.39 -25.66 6.24
CA SER A 5 -6.98 -24.47 5.49
C SER A 5 -6.47 -24.78 4.07
N SER A 6 -6.51 -26.04 3.62
CA SER A 6 -5.94 -26.43 2.31
C SER A 6 -6.74 -25.94 1.10
N LYS A 7 -8.03 -25.62 1.28
CA LYS A 7 -8.90 -25.08 0.23
C LYS A 7 -9.63 -23.86 0.73
N PHE A 8 -9.68 -22.83 -0.11
CA PHE A 8 -10.37 -21.58 0.18
C PHE A 8 -11.16 -21.11 -1.05
N ARG A 9 -12.13 -20.24 -0.81
CA ARG A 9 -12.89 -19.55 -1.85
C ARG A 9 -12.49 -18.08 -1.85
N ILE A 10 -12.13 -17.58 -3.03
CA ILE A 10 -11.89 -16.16 -3.25
C ILE A 10 -13.23 -15.46 -3.45
N THR A 11 -13.45 -14.35 -2.77
CA THR A 11 -14.61 -13.46 -2.95
C THR A 11 -14.17 -12.17 -3.63
N GLU A 12 -15.14 -11.38 -4.09
CA GLU A 12 -14.89 -10.06 -4.69
C GLU A 12 -14.09 -9.10 -3.79
N SER A 13 -14.06 -9.33 -2.48
CA SER A 13 -13.31 -8.52 -1.52
C SER A 13 -11.82 -8.40 -1.86
N VAL A 14 -11.25 -9.36 -2.59
CA VAL A 14 -9.84 -9.30 -3.01
C VAL A 14 -9.56 -8.19 -4.02
N PHE A 15 -10.56 -7.66 -4.73
CA PHE A 15 -10.36 -6.58 -5.69
C PHE A 15 -9.79 -5.31 -5.06
N ARG A 16 -10.00 -5.08 -3.76
CA ARG A 16 -9.40 -3.95 -3.04
C ARG A 16 -7.87 -3.92 -3.08
N PHE A 17 -7.23 -5.09 -3.24
CA PHE A 17 -5.77 -5.19 -3.33
C PHE A 17 -5.24 -5.03 -4.77
N GLY A 18 -6.12 -5.01 -5.78
CA GLY A 18 -5.74 -4.89 -7.19
C GLY A 18 -6.41 -3.73 -7.95
N ALA A 19 -7.29 -2.96 -7.30
CA ALA A 19 -8.21 -2.03 -7.97
C ALA A 19 -7.55 -0.78 -8.54
N ASP A 20 -6.42 -0.31 -7.98
CA ASP A 20 -5.92 1.03 -8.29
C ASP A 20 -4.71 1.09 -9.24
N VAL A 21 -4.23 -0.07 -9.71
CA VAL A 21 -3.28 -0.16 -10.84
C VAL A 21 -4.07 -0.36 -12.14
N ARG A 22 -4.96 0.59 -12.45
CA ARG A 22 -5.68 0.60 -13.75
C ARG A 22 -4.67 0.85 -14.86
N THR A 23 -4.84 0.23 -16.02
CA THR A 23 -3.91 0.38 -17.15
C THR A 23 -3.82 1.85 -17.55
N GLY A 24 -2.71 2.51 -17.23
CA GLY A 24 -2.44 3.91 -17.56
C GLY A 24 -2.41 4.91 -16.39
N ASP A 25 -2.78 4.52 -15.17
CA ASP A 25 -2.59 5.37 -13.98
C ASP A 25 -1.14 5.23 -13.46
N ASP A 26 -0.54 6.34 -13.00
CA ASP A 26 0.75 6.30 -12.28
C ASP A 26 0.54 5.63 -10.91
N PRO A 27 1.34 4.59 -10.54
CA PRO A 27 1.14 3.83 -9.32
C PRO A 27 1.33 4.67 -8.05
N ARG A 28 2.17 5.70 -8.07
CA ARG A 28 2.37 6.62 -6.93
C ARG A 28 1.18 7.54 -6.77
N GLU A 29 0.65 8.08 -7.87
CA GLU A 29 -0.55 8.93 -7.80
C GLU A 29 -1.78 8.15 -7.32
N ALA A 30 -1.95 6.92 -7.79
CA ALA A 30 -2.99 6.01 -7.30
C ALA A 30 -2.85 5.75 -5.79
N GLN A 31 -1.64 5.43 -5.31
CA GLN A 31 -1.39 5.23 -3.89
C GLN A 31 -1.73 6.46 -3.04
N LEU A 32 -1.32 7.65 -3.47
CA LEU A 32 -1.63 8.90 -2.77
C LEU A 32 -3.14 9.19 -2.73
N ARG A 33 -3.87 8.85 -3.79
CA ARG A 33 -5.33 8.94 -3.83
C ARG A 33 -5.97 7.99 -2.82
N MET A 34 -5.57 6.71 -2.78
CA MET A 34 -6.09 5.75 -1.81
C MET A 34 -5.83 6.16 -0.36
N ILE A 35 -4.66 6.73 -0.07
CA ILE A 35 -4.34 7.25 1.27
C ILE A 35 -5.25 8.44 1.62
N ARG A 36 -5.48 9.36 0.68
CA ARG A 36 -6.35 10.52 0.88
C ARG A 36 -7.81 10.13 1.11
N ASP A 37 -8.31 9.15 0.37
CA ASP A 37 -9.69 8.68 0.47
C ASP A 37 -9.91 7.76 1.69
N GLY A 38 -8.85 7.47 2.44
CA GLY A 38 -8.88 6.62 3.64
C GLY A 38 -9.00 5.13 3.34
N GLU A 39 -8.73 4.73 2.10
CA GLU A 39 -8.77 3.33 1.66
C GLU A 39 -7.46 2.59 1.93
N ALA A 40 -6.35 3.32 2.07
CA ALA A 40 -5.01 2.80 2.35
C ALA A 40 -4.26 3.61 3.42
N MET A 41 -3.17 3.05 3.91
CA MET A 41 -2.24 3.68 4.86
C MET A 41 -0.81 3.56 4.32
N ALA A 42 0.05 4.54 4.65
CA ALA A 42 1.47 4.44 4.35
C ALA A 42 2.09 3.26 5.11
N VAL A 43 2.94 2.48 4.43
CA VAL A 43 3.63 1.36 5.05
C VAL A 43 4.85 1.88 5.79
N GLU A 44 4.88 1.68 7.11
CA GLU A 44 6.05 2.02 7.93
C GLU A 44 7.27 1.17 7.52
N SER A 45 8.47 1.74 7.62
CA SER A 45 9.71 1.09 7.14
C SER A 45 9.95 -0.30 7.73
N ARG A 46 9.43 -0.58 8.93
CA ARG A 46 9.52 -1.89 9.58
C ARG A 46 8.59 -2.97 9.00
N LEU A 47 7.58 -2.55 8.23
CA LEU A 47 6.62 -3.41 7.53
C LEU A 47 6.91 -3.47 6.02
N GLN A 48 7.93 -2.75 5.55
CA GLN A 48 8.40 -2.86 4.17
C GLN A 48 8.92 -4.28 3.96
N LEU A 49 8.20 -5.06 3.15
CA LEU A 49 8.80 -6.21 2.51
C LEU A 49 9.81 -5.61 1.52
N ASN A 50 11.10 -5.88 1.75
CA ASN A 50 12.17 -5.51 0.82
C ASN A 50 11.97 -6.28 -0.47
N ASP A 51 11.06 -5.82 -1.33
CA ASP A 51 11.03 -6.19 -2.73
C ASP A 51 12.13 -5.35 -3.38
N GLU A 52 13.21 -6.00 -3.80
CA GLU A 52 14.40 -5.37 -4.39
C GLU A 52 14.06 -4.69 -5.73
N SER A 53 13.34 -3.57 -5.67
CA SER A 53 13.17 -2.62 -6.75
C SER A 53 13.92 -1.35 -6.35
N ASP A 54 15.13 -1.18 -6.88
CA ASP A 54 15.99 -0.01 -6.74
C ASP A 54 15.26 1.28 -7.20
N GLU A 55 14.49 1.91 -6.31
CA GLU A 55 14.10 3.32 -6.47
C GLU A 55 14.27 4.05 -5.13
N PRO A 56 15.03 5.15 -5.07
CA PRO A 56 15.26 5.87 -3.83
C PRO A 56 13.94 6.47 -3.32
N GLN A 57 13.46 5.93 -2.20
CA GLN A 57 12.36 6.50 -1.40
C GLN A 57 12.79 7.85 -0.81
N PRO A 58 12.13 8.98 -1.11
CA PRO A 58 12.25 10.16 -0.28
C PRO A 58 11.55 9.87 1.05
N GLY A 59 12.33 9.67 2.10
CA GLY A 59 11.85 9.46 3.47
C GLY A 59 11.12 10.69 4.03
N PRO A 60 10.30 10.51 5.09
CA PRO A 60 9.50 11.57 5.70
C PRO A 60 10.32 12.47 6.65
N ASP A 61 11.47 12.97 6.20
CA ASP A 61 12.35 13.86 6.99
C ASP A 61 12.12 15.36 6.73
N ASN A 62 10.94 15.79 6.25
CA ASN A 62 10.68 17.21 5.96
C ASN A 62 9.35 17.73 6.52
N ALA A 63 9.04 17.41 7.79
CA ALA A 63 7.90 18.01 8.49
C ALA A 63 8.22 18.50 9.91
N GLU A 64 9.50 18.70 10.25
CA GLU A 64 9.91 19.24 11.55
C GLU A 64 10.93 20.37 11.40
N ASP A 65 10.48 21.49 10.84
CA ASP A 65 11.01 22.85 11.00
C ASP A 65 9.84 23.70 10.46
N GLU A 66 9.10 24.53 11.19
CA GLU A 66 9.50 25.64 12.03
C GLU A 66 8.32 25.94 13.00
N GLN A 67 8.50 25.76 14.30
CA GLN A 67 7.64 26.41 15.31
C GLN A 67 8.46 27.58 15.89
N GLU A 68 8.08 28.81 15.51
CA GLU A 68 8.52 30.05 16.16
C GLU A 68 8.00 30.17 17.60
#